data_AF-A0A1E5RLB1-F1
#
_entry.id   AF-A0A1E5RLB1-F1
#
_cell.length_a   1.000
_cell.length_b   1.000
_cell.length_c   1.000
_cell.angle_alpha   90.00
_cell.angle_beta   90.00
_cell.angle_gamma   90.00
#
_symmetry.space_group_name_H-M   'P 1'
#
loop_
_entity.id
_entity.type
_entity.pdbx_description
1 polymer ?
#
loop_
_entity_poly.entity_id
_entity_poly.type
_entity_poly.pdbx_seq_one_letter_code
_entity_poly.pdbx_strand_id
1 'polypeptide(L)'
;MGKYSVMRYKTKRRTKDLDLIYNDLSSADKIWKLTNQPLDETKAGLGQFYCIHCDKYCETASALKTHLKGKVHKRRVKELKDVPYTQETANAAIGLDMEKFIARVQNFQTVVGPEKQVLEKDLKTYLDKQLVNAKEMDKLSYLDKLNMAEKQKEEEEAFIAQQNSEQAAENKN
;
A
#
# COMPACT_ATOMS: atom_id res chain seq x y z
N MET A 1 -13.23 -12.49 -31.39
CA MET A 1 -12.98 -12.16 -29.97
C MET A 1 -13.89 -13.02 -29.10
N GLY A 2 -13.37 -13.75 -28.10
CA GLY A 2 -14.18 -14.66 -27.28
C GLY A 2 -15.05 -13.97 -26.22
N LYS A 3 -16.08 -14.67 -25.73
CA LYS A 3 -17.00 -14.15 -24.68
C LYS A 3 -16.26 -13.68 -23.42
N TYR A 4 -15.21 -14.41 -23.01
CA TYR A 4 -14.45 -14.11 -21.80
C TYR A 4 -13.75 -12.74 -21.84
N SER A 5 -13.04 -12.43 -22.94
CA SER A 5 -12.33 -11.15 -23.05
C SER A 5 -13.29 -9.97 -23.12
N VAL A 6 -14.37 -10.13 -23.89
CA VAL A 6 -15.44 -9.12 -24.00
C VAL A 6 -16.15 -8.91 -22.67
N MET A 7 -16.31 -9.93 -21.81
CA MET A 7 -16.97 -9.75 -20.52
C MET A 7 -16.05 -9.21 -19.43
N ARG A 8 -14.76 -9.57 -19.46
CA ARG A 8 -13.79 -9.24 -18.41
C ARG A 8 -13.16 -7.86 -18.60
N TYR A 9 -12.78 -7.48 -19.81
CA TYR A 9 -11.98 -6.28 -20.10
C TYR A 9 -12.80 -5.09 -20.65
N LYS A 10 -14.07 -4.99 -20.26
CA LYS A 10 -14.90 -3.80 -20.59
C LYS A 10 -14.49 -2.60 -19.75
N THR A 11 -14.71 -1.41 -20.29
CA THR A 11 -14.48 -0.11 -19.62
C THR A 11 -15.14 -0.02 -18.25
N LYS A 12 -16.37 -0.53 -18.09
CA LYS A 12 -17.09 -0.60 -16.80
C LYS A 12 -16.45 -1.48 -15.72
N ARG A 13 -15.43 -2.28 -16.05
CA ARG A 13 -14.68 -3.18 -15.14
C ARG A 13 -13.17 -2.93 -15.23
N ARG A 14 -12.77 -1.73 -15.66
CA ARG A 14 -11.37 -1.35 -15.79
C ARG A 14 -10.72 -1.31 -14.40
N THR A 15 -9.57 -1.95 -14.26
CA THR A 15 -8.72 -1.86 -13.07
C THR A 15 -7.77 -0.67 -13.20
N LYS A 16 -7.23 -0.18 -12.10
CA LYS A 16 -6.18 0.83 -12.13
C LYS A 16 -4.97 0.37 -12.93
N ASP A 17 -4.41 1.29 -13.71
CA ASP A 17 -3.27 1.05 -14.58
C ASP A 17 -1.96 0.98 -13.77
N LEU A 18 -0.97 0.24 -14.31
CA LEU A 18 0.26 -0.08 -13.58
C LEU A 18 1.16 1.13 -13.35
N ASP A 19 1.16 2.08 -14.27
CA ASP A 19 1.86 3.37 -14.16
C ASP A 19 1.31 4.22 -13.02
N LEU A 20 -0.02 4.27 -12.86
CA LEU A 20 -0.65 4.95 -11.72
C LEU A 20 -0.29 4.29 -10.39
N ILE A 21 -0.30 2.96 -10.33
CA ILE A 21 0.10 2.20 -9.13
C ILE A 21 1.59 2.44 -8.82
N TYR A 22 2.44 2.52 -9.84
CA TYR A 22 3.85 2.84 -9.67
C TYR A 22 4.02 4.22 -9.04
N ASN A 23 3.28 5.23 -9.51
CA ASN A 23 3.32 6.59 -8.96
C ASN A 23 2.81 6.70 -7.52
N ASP A 24 1.96 5.77 -7.08
CA ASP A 24 1.51 5.69 -5.69
C ASP A 24 2.61 5.10 -4.80
N LEU A 25 3.30 4.05 -5.28
CA LEU A 25 4.38 3.39 -4.56
C LEU A 25 5.70 4.19 -4.54
N SER A 26 5.81 5.21 -5.39
CA SER A 26 7.01 6.06 -5.46
C SER A 26 7.05 7.14 -4.37
N SER A 27 5.95 7.38 -3.65
CA SER A 27 5.85 8.48 -2.67
C SER A 27 5.41 7.95 -1.32
N ALA A 28 6.19 8.27 -0.28
CA ALA A 28 5.90 7.88 1.09
C ALA A 28 4.53 8.42 1.57
N ASP A 29 4.22 9.68 1.25
CA ASP A 29 2.96 10.33 1.65
C ASP A 29 1.75 9.61 1.08
N LYS A 30 1.83 9.20 -0.20
CA LYS A 30 0.75 8.45 -0.86
C LYS A 30 0.60 7.06 -0.26
N ILE A 31 1.70 6.38 0.02
CA ILE A 31 1.67 5.08 0.70
C ILE A 31 0.97 5.23 2.04
N TRP A 32 1.40 6.19 2.87
CA TRP A 32 0.82 6.43 4.19
C TRP A 32 -0.68 6.74 4.12
N LYS A 33 -1.10 7.61 3.18
CA LYS A 33 -2.51 7.94 2.96
C LYS A 33 -3.34 6.73 2.50
N LEU A 34 -2.77 5.86 1.67
CA LEU A 34 -3.44 4.68 1.16
C LEU A 34 -3.49 3.53 2.17
N THR A 35 -2.51 3.44 3.07
CA THR A 35 -2.51 2.46 4.17
C THR A 35 -3.45 2.89 5.29
N ASN A 36 -3.52 4.19 5.60
CA ASN A 36 -4.30 4.73 6.70
C ASN A 36 -5.52 5.50 6.18
N GLN A 37 -6.37 4.81 5.44
CA GLN A 37 -7.61 5.41 4.91
C GLN A 37 -8.63 5.62 6.03
N PRO A 38 -9.47 6.67 5.96
CA PRO A 38 -10.62 6.78 6.83
C PRO A 38 -11.60 5.61 6.58
N LEU A 39 -12.40 5.29 7.60
CA LEU A 39 -13.43 4.26 7.48
C LEU A 39 -14.46 4.67 6.42
N ASP A 40 -14.68 3.78 5.46
CA ASP A 40 -15.59 3.98 4.33
C ASP A 40 -16.51 2.77 4.17
N GLU A 41 -17.81 2.97 4.41
CA GLU A 41 -18.84 1.93 4.37
C GLU A 41 -19.04 1.33 2.98
N THR A 42 -18.68 2.06 1.91
CA THR A 42 -18.88 1.60 0.54
C THR A 42 -17.81 0.60 0.09
N LYS A 43 -16.69 0.53 0.81
CA LYS A 43 -15.54 -0.32 0.49
C LYS A 43 -15.54 -1.58 1.34
N ALA A 44 -15.04 -2.68 0.75
CA ALA A 44 -14.80 -3.90 1.50
C ALA A 44 -13.82 -3.66 2.66
N GLY A 45 -14.09 -4.27 3.81
CA GLY A 45 -13.24 -4.13 5.01
C GLY A 45 -13.15 -2.69 5.53
N LEU A 46 -14.18 -1.86 5.28
CA LEU A 46 -14.25 -0.44 5.65
C LEU A 46 -13.06 0.39 5.14
N GLY A 47 -12.43 -0.05 4.04
CA GLY A 47 -11.26 0.60 3.45
C GLY A 47 -9.92 0.31 4.12
N GLN A 48 -9.88 -0.42 5.23
CA GLN A 48 -8.67 -0.62 6.03
C GLN A 48 -7.70 -1.65 5.42
N PHE A 49 -8.22 -2.78 4.93
CA PHE A 49 -7.39 -3.88 4.45
C PHE A 49 -7.08 -3.76 2.95
N TYR A 50 -6.31 -2.74 2.58
CA TYR A 50 -6.03 -2.40 1.18
C TYR A 50 -4.62 -2.84 0.72
N CYS A 51 -4.53 -3.48 -0.45
CA CYS A 51 -3.24 -3.79 -1.09
C CYS A 51 -2.96 -2.79 -2.23
N ILE A 52 -1.93 -1.96 -2.05
CA ILE A 52 -1.53 -0.92 -3.01
C ILE A 52 -1.09 -1.53 -4.35
N HIS A 53 -0.27 -2.58 -4.33
CA HIS A 53 0.23 -3.22 -5.55
C HIS A 53 -0.88 -3.74 -6.48
N CYS A 54 -1.92 -4.32 -5.89
CA CYS A 54 -3.00 -4.96 -6.63
C CYS A 54 -4.24 -4.07 -6.81
N ASP A 55 -4.28 -2.88 -6.20
CA ASP A 55 -5.46 -2.01 -6.14
C ASP A 55 -6.71 -2.78 -5.70
N LYS A 56 -6.61 -3.47 -4.56
CA LYS A 56 -7.68 -4.36 -4.07
C LYS A 56 -7.91 -4.20 -2.58
N TYR A 57 -9.18 -3.99 -2.23
CA TYR A 57 -9.69 -4.06 -0.87
C TYR A 57 -10.01 -5.51 -0.49
N CYS A 58 -9.52 -5.93 0.66
CA CYS A 58 -9.82 -7.22 1.29
C CYS A 58 -10.84 -7.01 2.41
N GLU A 59 -11.58 -8.05 2.77
CA GLU A 59 -12.62 -7.97 3.81
C GLU A 59 -12.02 -7.99 5.22
N THR A 60 -10.99 -8.80 5.46
CA THR A 60 -10.34 -8.97 6.77
C THR A 60 -8.82 -8.95 6.70
N ALA A 61 -8.18 -8.83 7.86
CA ALA A 61 -6.72 -8.91 8.01
C ALA A 61 -6.15 -10.26 7.53
N SER A 62 -6.83 -11.36 7.84
CA SER A 62 -6.42 -12.70 7.36
C SER A 62 -6.49 -12.80 5.83
N ALA A 63 -7.53 -12.22 5.21
CA ALA A 63 -7.66 -12.17 3.76
C ALA A 63 -6.51 -11.39 3.11
N LEU A 64 -6.10 -10.26 3.69
CA LEU A 64 -4.94 -9.51 3.22
C LEU A 64 -3.64 -10.32 3.37
N LYS A 65 -3.43 -10.98 4.51
CA LYS A 65 -2.25 -11.82 4.77
C LYS A 65 -2.12 -12.99 3.77
N THR A 66 -3.24 -13.63 3.43
CA THR A 66 -3.26 -14.71 2.43
C THR A 66 -3.07 -14.17 1.01
N HIS A 67 -3.66 -13.01 0.70
CA HIS A 67 -3.46 -12.32 -0.58
C HIS A 67 -1.98 -12.02 -0.86
N LEU A 68 -1.27 -11.42 0.11
CA LEU A 68 0.15 -11.06 -0.01
C LEU A 68 1.04 -12.28 -0.30
N LYS A 69 0.71 -13.45 0.26
CA LYS A 69 1.45 -14.71 0.01
C LYS A 69 1.10 -15.36 -1.33
N GLY A 70 -0.03 -14.99 -1.93
CA GLY A 70 -0.58 -15.59 -3.14
C GLY A 70 0.21 -15.32 -4.43
N LYS A 71 0.03 -16.19 -5.43
CA LYS A 71 0.71 -16.08 -6.74
C LYS A 71 0.31 -14.82 -7.51
N VAL A 72 -0.94 -14.37 -7.36
CA VAL A 72 -1.46 -13.18 -8.05
C VAL A 72 -0.71 -11.92 -7.61
N HIS A 73 -0.52 -11.76 -6.30
CA HIS A 73 0.24 -10.65 -5.74
C HIS A 73 1.70 -10.69 -6.18
N LYS A 74 2.36 -11.86 -6.05
CA LYS A 74 3.76 -12.02 -6.49
C LYS A 74 3.95 -11.71 -7.97
N ARG A 75 3.00 -12.08 -8.81
CA ARG A 75 3.00 -11.72 -10.24
C ARG A 75 2.96 -10.20 -10.42
N ARG A 76 2.06 -9.51 -9.72
CA ARG A 76 1.91 -8.05 -9.81
C ARG A 76 3.15 -7.31 -9.30
N VAL A 77 3.74 -7.76 -8.19
CA VAL A 77 5.00 -7.21 -7.69
C VAL A 77 6.11 -7.38 -8.72
N LYS A 78 6.19 -8.52 -9.41
CA LYS A 78 7.14 -8.72 -10.50
C LYS A 78 6.90 -7.75 -11.67
N GLU A 79 5.65 -7.57 -12.10
CA GLU A 79 5.27 -6.62 -13.17
C GLU A 79 5.63 -5.16 -12.79
N LEU A 80 5.54 -4.80 -11.51
CA LEU A 80 5.85 -3.45 -11.04
C LEU A 80 7.34 -3.18 -10.82
N LYS A 81 8.23 -4.18 -10.94
CA LYS A 81 9.68 -3.95 -10.84
C LYS A 81 10.24 -3.24 -12.05
N ASP A 82 9.63 -3.47 -13.21
CA ASP A 82 10.07 -2.88 -14.47
C ASP A 82 9.69 -1.39 -14.53
N VAL A 83 10.39 -0.64 -15.38
CA VAL A 83 10.09 0.77 -15.63
C VAL A 83 8.69 0.87 -16.28
N PRO A 84 7.78 1.71 -15.76
CA PRO A 84 6.42 1.77 -16.28
C PRO A 84 6.41 2.30 -17.72
N TYR A 85 5.74 1.56 -18.59
CA TYR A 85 5.54 1.95 -19.99
C TYR A 85 4.57 3.14 -20.06
N THR A 86 4.92 4.16 -20.83
CA THR A 86 4.13 5.40 -20.94
C THR A 86 4.19 5.94 -22.36
N GLN A 87 3.49 7.05 -22.62
CA GLN A 87 3.50 7.65 -23.95
C GLN A 87 4.91 8.04 -24.43
N GLU A 88 5.78 8.47 -23.53
CA GLU A 88 7.16 8.85 -23.86
C GLU A 88 7.97 7.66 -24.41
N THR A 89 7.75 6.46 -23.86
CA THR A 89 8.39 5.24 -24.37
C THR A 89 7.85 4.85 -25.75
N ALA A 90 6.58 5.16 -26.04
CA ALA A 90 5.99 4.92 -27.36
C ALA A 90 6.51 5.91 -28.41
N ASN A 91 6.59 7.19 -28.06
CA ASN A 91 7.14 8.24 -28.94
C ASN A 91 8.60 7.95 -29.29
N ALA A 92 9.41 7.62 -28.28
CA ALA A 92 10.83 7.31 -28.46
C ALA A 92 11.06 6.09 -29.37
N ALA A 93 10.17 5.08 -29.32
CA ALA A 93 10.27 3.92 -30.20
C ALA A 93 10.12 4.27 -31.70
N ILE A 94 9.47 5.40 -32.02
CA ILE A 94 9.31 5.92 -33.39
C ILE A 94 10.37 7.00 -33.69
N GLY A 95 11.23 7.35 -32.73
CA GLY A 95 12.26 8.38 -32.85
C GLY A 95 11.80 9.79 -32.49
N LEU A 96 10.63 9.95 -31.86
CA LEU A 96 10.11 11.23 -31.37
C LEU A 96 10.49 11.43 -29.89
N ASP A 97 10.83 12.67 -29.50
CA ASP A 97 11.11 13.07 -28.11
C ASP A 97 12.17 12.22 -27.37
N MET A 98 13.22 11.79 -28.09
CA MET A 98 14.26 10.91 -27.56
C MET A 98 14.96 11.48 -26.32
N GLU A 99 15.25 12.78 -26.30
CA GLU A 99 15.91 13.44 -25.17
C GLU A 99 15.08 13.35 -23.90
N LYS A 100 13.76 13.56 -24.02
CA LYS A 100 12.82 13.45 -22.89
C LYS A 100 12.77 12.04 -22.34
N PHE A 101 12.76 11.04 -23.21
CA PHE A 101 12.80 9.64 -22.82
C PHE A 101 14.11 9.28 -22.10
N ILE A 102 15.27 9.72 -22.61
CA ILE A 102 16.57 9.47 -21.99
C ILE A 102 16.64 10.10 -20.59
N ALA A 103 16.27 11.38 -20.47
CA ALA A 103 16.26 12.09 -19.19
C ALA A 103 15.36 11.38 -18.16
N ARG A 104 14.19 10.92 -18.59
CA ARG A 104 13.30 10.13 -17.73
C ARG A 104 13.95 8.83 -17.29
N VAL A 105 14.48 8.02 -18.22
CA VAL A 105 15.08 6.72 -17.88
C VAL A 105 16.22 6.90 -16.89
N GLN A 106 17.04 7.94 -17.06
CA GLN A 106 18.09 8.30 -16.12
C GLN A 106 17.51 8.60 -14.72
N ASN A 107 16.50 9.47 -14.62
CA ASN A 107 15.84 9.78 -13.34
C ASN A 107 15.23 8.54 -12.66
N PHE A 108 14.67 7.62 -13.44
CA PHE A 108 14.14 6.36 -12.90
C PHE A 108 15.24 5.46 -12.34
N GLN A 109 16.39 5.39 -12.99
CA GLN A 109 17.52 4.56 -12.53
C GLN A 109 18.19 5.15 -11.29
N THR A 110 18.31 6.48 -11.21
CA THR A 110 19.09 7.15 -10.15
C THR A 110 18.27 7.44 -8.89
N VAL A 111 17.01 7.88 -9.03
CA VAL A 111 16.23 8.41 -7.90
C VAL A 111 14.99 7.55 -7.64
N VAL A 112 14.06 7.51 -8.59
CA VAL A 112 12.71 6.96 -8.35
C VAL A 112 12.73 5.45 -8.10
N GLY A 113 13.51 4.70 -8.88
CA GLY A 113 13.65 3.25 -8.75
C GLY A 113 14.16 2.80 -7.37
N PRO A 114 15.33 3.27 -6.91
CA PRO A 114 15.85 2.88 -5.60
C PRO A 114 14.96 3.35 -4.45
N GLU A 115 14.43 4.58 -4.50
CA GLU A 115 13.51 5.09 -3.48
C GLU A 115 12.28 4.21 -3.33
N LYS A 116 11.62 3.88 -4.45
CA LYS A 116 10.48 2.95 -4.45
C LYS A 116 10.83 1.61 -3.80
N GLN A 117 12.00 1.04 -4.11
CA GLN A 117 12.40 -0.25 -3.53
C GLN A 117 12.57 -0.19 -2.01
N VAL A 118 13.06 0.94 -1.48
CA VAL A 118 13.14 1.18 -0.03
C VAL A 118 11.72 1.24 0.55
N LEU A 119 10.86 2.08 -0.03
CA LEU A 119 9.47 2.23 0.42
C LEU A 119 8.66 0.92 0.38
N GLU A 120 8.86 0.09 -0.65
CA GLU A 120 8.21 -1.23 -0.73
C GLU A 120 8.68 -2.18 0.37
N LYS A 121 9.96 -2.14 0.74
CA LYS A 121 10.49 -2.94 1.86
C LYS A 121 9.89 -2.45 3.17
N ASP A 122 9.86 -1.15 3.38
CA ASP A 122 9.30 -0.54 4.59
C ASP A 122 7.81 -0.87 4.72
N LEU A 123 7.04 -0.69 3.64
CA LEU A 123 5.63 -1.07 3.57
C LEU A 123 5.43 -2.55 3.90
N LYS A 124 6.27 -3.44 3.36
CA LYS A 124 6.19 -4.87 3.68
C LYS A 124 6.45 -5.11 5.16
N THR A 125 7.48 -4.51 5.76
CA THR A 125 7.76 -4.68 7.19
C THR A 125 6.62 -4.17 8.06
N TYR A 126 6.01 -3.05 7.69
CA TYR A 126 4.83 -2.49 8.35
C TYR A 126 3.65 -3.46 8.31
N LEU A 127 3.30 -3.95 7.12
CA LEU A 127 2.20 -4.91 6.95
C LEU A 127 2.48 -6.23 7.67
N ASP A 128 3.70 -6.75 7.63
CA ASP A 128 4.06 -7.98 8.32
C ASP A 128 3.91 -7.83 9.84
N LYS A 129 4.25 -6.67 10.42
CA LYS A 129 4.03 -6.33 11.83
C LYS A 129 2.54 -6.23 12.19
N GLN A 130 1.75 -5.54 11.37
CA GLN A 130 0.30 -5.41 11.62
C GLN A 130 -0.45 -6.74 11.52
N LEU A 131 0.00 -7.63 10.64
CA LEU A 131 -0.73 -8.86 10.33
C LEU A 131 -0.27 -10.08 11.16
N VAL A 132 0.62 -9.93 12.15
CA VAL A 132 1.13 -11.07 12.94
C VAL A 132 -0.02 -11.88 13.55
N ASN A 133 -0.93 -11.21 14.26
CA ASN A 133 -2.03 -11.83 15.01
C ASN A 133 -3.36 -11.84 14.24
N ALA A 134 -3.35 -11.58 12.93
CA ALA A 134 -4.57 -11.43 12.12
C ALA A 134 -5.60 -12.57 12.27
N LYS A 135 -5.13 -13.82 12.43
CA LYS A 135 -6.00 -14.98 12.61
C LYS A 135 -6.65 -15.05 13.99
N GLU A 136 -5.98 -14.52 15.00
CA GLU A 136 -6.49 -14.48 16.37
C GLU A 136 -7.50 -13.34 16.49
N MET A 137 -7.14 -12.16 15.96
CA MET A 137 -8.03 -11.00 15.87
C MET A 137 -9.34 -11.33 15.14
N ASP A 138 -9.29 -12.08 14.04
CA ASP A 138 -10.53 -12.48 13.33
C ASP A 138 -11.43 -13.41 14.17
N LYS A 139 -10.87 -14.19 15.10
CA LYS A 139 -11.62 -15.13 15.97
C LYS A 139 -12.20 -14.49 17.22
N LEU A 140 -11.66 -13.35 17.66
CA LEU A 140 -12.14 -12.65 18.85
C LEU A 140 -13.58 -12.18 18.67
N SER A 141 -14.35 -12.27 19.75
CA SER A 141 -15.70 -11.71 19.80
C SER A 141 -15.64 -10.19 19.62
N TYR A 142 -16.75 -9.60 19.21
CA TYR A 142 -16.86 -8.15 19.12
C TYR A 142 -16.59 -7.46 20.46
N LEU A 143 -17.12 -8.02 21.55
CA LEU A 143 -16.88 -7.49 22.91
C LEU A 143 -15.41 -7.53 23.29
N ASP A 144 -14.70 -8.62 22.96
CA ASP A 144 -13.29 -8.74 23.26
C ASP A 144 -12.44 -7.73 22.47
N LYS A 145 -12.83 -7.44 21.22
CA LYS A 145 -12.17 -6.41 20.39
C LYS A 145 -12.37 -5.01 20.97
N LEU A 146 -13.56 -4.69 21.48
CA LEU A 146 -13.81 -3.41 22.15
C LEU A 146 -12.97 -3.28 23.42
N ASN A 147 -12.98 -4.30 24.27
CA ASN A 147 -12.20 -4.31 25.51
C ASN A 147 -10.69 -4.20 25.24
N MET A 148 -10.19 -4.83 24.17
CA MET A 148 -8.79 -4.67 23.77
C MET A 148 -8.48 -3.28 23.23
N ALA A 149 -9.38 -2.69 22.46
CA ALA A 149 -9.22 -1.32 21.95
C ALA A 149 -9.25 -0.28 23.08
N GLU A 150 -10.09 -0.47 24.10
CA GLU A 150 -10.13 0.38 25.29
C GLU A 150 -8.82 0.30 26.07
N LYS A 151 -8.32 -0.91 26.34
CA LYS A 151 -7.02 -1.11 27.00
C LYS A 151 -5.86 -0.48 26.24
N GLN A 152 -5.85 -0.61 24.91
CA GLN A 152 -4.81 0.01 24.08
C GLN A 152 -4.81 1.53 24.20
N LYS A 153 -5.99 2.16 24.25
CA LYS A 153 -6.10 3.62 24.47
C LYS A 153 -5.57 4.01 25.85
N GLU A 154 -5.92 3.27 26.89
CA GLU A 154 -5.43 3.51 28.25
C GLU A 154 -3.90 3.40 28.33
N GLU A 155 -3.31 2.39 27.67
CA GLU A 155 -1.85 2.20 27.61
C GLU A 155 -1.16 3.33 26.84
N GLU A 156 -1.72 3.78 25.72
CA GLU A 156 -1.21 4.91 24.94
C GLU A 156 -1.26 6.23 25.72
N GLU A 157 -2.38 6.50 26.40
CA GLU A 157 -2.53 7.67 27.27
C GLU A 157 -1.54 7.66 28.44
N ALA A 158 -1.34 6.50 29.06
CA ALA A 158 -0.35 6.32 30.13
C ALA A 158 1.08 6.55 29.65
N PHE A 159 1.43 6.07 28.46
CA PHE A 159 2.74 6.28 27.86
C PHE A 159 2.99 7.76 27.53
N ILE A 160 2.00 8.45 26.94
CA ILE A 160 2.09 9.89 26.66
C ILE A 160 2.26 10.69 27.96
N ALA A 161 1.53 10.32 29.01
CA ALA A 161 1.67 10.95 30.32
C ALA A 161 3.07 10.77 30.92
N GLN A 162 3.67 9.58 30.77
CA GLN A 162 5.05 9.30 31.19
C GLN A 162 6.05 10.15 30.42
N GLN A 163 5.99 10.17 29.09
CA GLN A 163 6.89 10.98 28.26
C GLN A 163 6.79 12.48 28.59
N ASN A 164 5.57 13.00 28.78
CA ASN A 164 5.37 14.39 29.17
C ASN A 164 5.95 14.68 30.57
N SER A 165 5.88 13.73 31.49
CA SER A 165 6.46 13.87 32.84
C SER A 165 7.99 13.84 32.83
N GLU A 166 8.60 13.01 31.99
CA GLU A 166 10.05 12.93 31.78
C GLU A 166 10.58 14.22 31.15
N GLN A 167 9.94 14.71 30.09
CA GLN A 167 10.27 15.99 29.46
C GLN A 167 10.10 17.17 30.43
N ALA A 168 9.10 17.13 31.31
CA ALA A 168 8.91 18.15 32.35
C ALA A 168 9.98 18.09 33.46
N ALA A 169 10.59 16.93 33.71
CA ALA A 169 11.70 16.78 34.64
C ALA A 169 13.03 17.23 34.02
N GLU A 170 13.25 16.95 32.74
CA GLU A 170 14.43 17.42 31.98
C GLU A 170 14.47 18.94 31.88
N ASN A 171 13.34 19.60 31.60
CA ASN A 171 13.26 21.07 31.50
C ASN A 171 13.38 21.83 32.84
N LYS A 172 13.40 21.11 33.97
CA LYS A 172 13.56 21.70 35.32
C LYS A 172 15.00 21.62 35.85
N ASN A 173 15.88 20.89 35.17
CA ASN A 173 17.32 20.82 35.43
C ASN A 173 18.08 21.79 34.51
#